data_AF-A0A1K1P1M4-F1
#
_entry.id   AF-A0A1K1P1M4-F1
#
_cell.length_a   1.000
_cell.length_b   1.000
_cell.length_c   1.000
_cell.angle_alpha   90.00
_cell.angle_beta   90.00
_cell.angle_gamma   90.00
#
_symmetry.space_group_name_H-M   'P 1'
#
loop_
_entity.id
_entity.type
_entity.pdbx_description
1 polymer ?
#
loop_
_entity_poly.entity_id
_entity_poly.type
_entity_poly.pdbx_seq_one_letter_code
_entity_poly.pdbx_strand_id
1 'polypeptide(L)'
;MNKVEKILIGVFGVGTIPYFMQCIRKGMRYGFGSGMMRYFKSELITLHGALFALSVIGLITVFIVHAIIKRKKRSEVRITKADKIWFAISFLPVILLLLYGLYGAATGVNFLWSSYYGIDGFMLAVIFGGILILPVLPLCIIWQIIFLVTRHKAKKAEAAVKSE
;
A
#
# COMPACT_ATOMS: atom_id res chain seq x y z
N MET A 1 -18.95 -6.70 5.06
CA MET A 1 -18.55 -7.43 3.85
C MET A 1 -19.55 -8.52 3.54
N ASN A 2 -19.85 -8.76 2.26
CA ASN A 2 -20.68 -9.87 1.80
C ASN A 2 -19.88 -11.19 1.80
N LYS A 3 -20.57 -12.32 1.54
CA LYS A 3 -19.94 -13.67 1.56
C LYS A 3 -18.83 -13.80 0.50
N VAL A 4 -19.02 -13.19 -0.67
CA VAL A 4 -18.07 -13.23 -1.79
C VAL A 4 -16.77 -12.50 -1.45
N GLU A 5 -16.83 -11.29 -0.89
CA GLU A 5 -15.67 -10.51 -0.47
C GLU A 5 -14.83 -11.29 0.56
N LYS A 6 -15.48 -11.97 1.52
CA LYS A 6 -14.78 -12.79 2.51
C LYS A 6 -14.03 -13.96 1.86
N ILE A 7 -14.67 -14.63 0.89
CA ILE A 7 -14.05 -15.72 0.13
C ILE A 7 -12.86 -15.20 -0.67
N LEU A 8 -12.99 -14.07 -1.36
CA LEU A 8 -11.91 -13.46 -2.13
C LEU A 8 -10.73 -13.05 -1.24
N ILE A 9 -10.98 -12.46 -0.06
CA ILE A 9 -9.91 -12.20 0.91
C ILE A 9 -9.21 -13.50 1.33
N GLY A 10 -9.97 -14.58 1.56
CA GLY A 10 -9.39 -15.88 1.85
C GLY A 10 -8.49 -16.39 0.71
N VAL A 11 -8.98 -16.38 -0.52
CA VAL A 11 -8.24 -16.86 -1.71
C VAL A 11 -6.97 -16.04 -1.94
N PHE A 12 -7.09 -14.71 -1.98
CA PHE A 12 -5.92 -13.85 -2.19
C PHE A 12 -4.97 -13.89 -0.99
N GLY A 13 -5.48 -14.00 0.23
CA GLY A 13 -4.67 -14.17 1.44
C GLY A 13 -3.84 -15.45 1.42
N VAL A 14 -4.43 -16.58 1.03
CA VAL A 14 -3.72 -17.86 0.89
C VAL A 14 -2.60 -17.76 -0.15
N GLY A 15 -2.80 -17.04 -1.25
CA GLY A 15 -1.75 -16.85 -2.27
C GLY A 15 -0.52 -16.07 -1.78
N THR A 16 -0.56 -15.42 -0.62
CA THR A 16 0.64 -14.83 0.01
C THR A 16 1.53 -15.85 0.71
N ILE A 17 0.96 -16.99 1.14
CA ILE A 17 1.64 -18.02 1.94
C ILE A 17 2.84 -18.64 1.20
N PRO A 18 2.74 -19.06 -0.08
CA PRO A 18 3.85 -19.68 -0.80
C PRO A 18 5.11 -18.81 -0.86
N TYR A 19 4.94 -17.49 -1.00
CA TYR A 19 6.05 -16.54 -1.02
C TYR A 19 6.78 -16.48 0.33
N PHE A 20 6.03 -16.34 1.43
CA PHE A 20 6.62 -16.33 2.77
C PHE A 20 7.28 -17.67 3.11
N MET A 21 6.64 -18.80 2.79
CA MET A 21 7.23 -20.12 3.02
C MET A 21 8.55 -20.28 2.26
N GLN A 22 8.61 -19.83 1.00
CA GLN A 22 9.83 -19.91 0.20
C GLN A 22 10.95 -18.98 0.73
N CYS A 23 10.60 -17.76 1.18
CA CYS A 23 11.56 -16.85 1.82
C CYS A 23 12.14 -17.45 3.11
N ILE A 24 11.29 -18.03 3.97
CA ILE A 24 11.71 -18.70 5.21
C ILE A 24 12.58 -19.92 4.88
N ARG A 25 12.19 -20.74 3.89
CA ARG A 25 12.96 -21.92 3.47
C ARG A 25 14.37 -21.55 3.02
N LYS A 26 14.52 -20.48 2.23
CA LYS A 26 15.85 -19.96 1.85
C LYS A 26 16.61 -19.41 3.06
N GLY A 27 15.94 -18.65 3.93
CA GLY A 27 16.53 -18.15 5.16
C GLY A 27 17.11 -19.26 6.03
N MET A 28 16.36 -20.34 6.26
CA MET A 28 16.82 -21.51 7.01
C MET A 28 18.00 -22.21 6.32
N ARG A 29 17.95 -22.39 5.00
CA ARG A 29 19.03 -23.05 4.23
C ARG A 29 20.35 -22.27 4.27
N TYR A 30 20.28 -20.94 4.31
CA TYR A 30 21.46 -20.06 4.32
C TYR A 30 21.74 -19.43 5.69
N GLY A 31 21.14 -19.97 6.77
CA GLY A 31 21.39 -19.58 8.16
C GLY A 31 21.03 -18.13 8.50
N PHE A 32 20.16 -17.47 7.74
CA PHE A 32 19.78 -16.06 7.88
C PHE A 32 20.94 -15.05 7.95
N GLY A 33 22.18 -15.45 7.64
CA GLY A 33 23.40 -14.66 7.90
C GLY A 33 23.50 -13.34 7.13
N SER A 34 22.63 -13.12 6.14
CA SER A 34 22.58 -11.88 5.34
C SER A 34 21.36 -11.00 5.63
N GLY A 35 20.58 -11.32 6.67
CA GLY A 35 19.37 -10.60 7.07
C GLY A 35 18.13 -10.97 6.25
N MET A 36 16.96 -10.97 6.91
CA MET A 36 15.66 -11.37 6.33
C MET A 36 15.32 -10.63 5.03
N MET A 37 15.64 -9.34 4.93
CA MET A 37 15.30 -8.52 3.75
C MET A 37 15.97 -8.97 2.46
N ARG A 38 17.14 -9.60 2.52
CA ARG A 38 17.81 -10.11 1.32
C ARG A 38 17.04 -11.26 0.68
N TYR A 39 16.44 -12.12 1.50
CA TYR A 39 15.65 -13.26 1.04
C TYR A 39 14.33 -12.79 0.41
N PHE A 40 13.65 -11.81 1.01
CA PHE A 40 12.48 -11.17 0.43
C PHE A 40 12.80 -10.52 -0.93
N LYS A 41 13.87 -9.73 -1.02
CA LYS A 41 14.28 -9.10 -2.29
C LYS A 41 14.55 -10.13 -3.39
N SER A 42 15.19 -11.24 -3.05
CA SER A 42 15.56 -12.27 -4.02
C SER A 42 14.35 -13.03 -4.59
N GLU A 43 13.27 -13.15 -3.82
CA GLU A 43 12.07 -13.91 -4.23
C GLU A 43 11.02 -13.06 -4.92
N LEU A 44 11.13 -11.72 -4.89
CA LEU A 44 10.19 -10.82 -5.57
C LEU A 44 10.16 -11.02 -7.09
N ILE A 45 11.28 -11.42 -7.70
CA ILE A 45 11.40 -11.61 -9.17
C ILE A 45 11.08 -13.07 -9.57
N THR A 46 10.71 -13.94 -8.63
CA THR A 46 10.37 -15.34 -8.94
C THR A 46 8.86 -15.52 -9.15
N LEU A 47 8.46 -16.71 -9.59
CA LEU A 47 7.04 -17.09 -9.70
C LEU A 47 6.28 -16.87 -8.37
N HIS A 48 6.93 -17.11 -7.23
CA HIS A 48 6.34 -16.88 -5.92
C HIS A 48 6.13 -15.39 -5.65
N GLY A 49 7.08 -14.54 -6.05
CA GLY A 49 6.94 -13.09 -6.00
C GLY A 49 5.80 -12.58 -6.87
N ALA A 50 5.64 -13.12 -8.08
CA ALA A 50 4.52 -12.79 -8.97
C ALA A 50 3.16 -13.20 -8.36
N LEU A 51 3.06 -14.40 -7.78
CA LEU A 51 1.86 -14.85 -7.07
C LEU A 51 1.54 -13.95 -5.86
N PHE A 52 2.56 -13.59 -5.08
CA PHE A 52 2.41 -12.64 -3.98
C PHE A 52 1.90 -11.28 -4.45
N ALA A 53 2.47 -10.73 -5.53
CA ALA A 53 2.04 -9.45 -6.10
C ALA A 53 0.58 -9.51 -6.56
N LEU A 54 0.16 -10.57 -7.27
CA LEU A 54 -1.22 -10.78 -7.68
C LEU A 54 -2.17 -10.90 -6.49
N SER A 55 -1.77 -11.62 -5.45
CA SER A 55 -2.50 -11.73 -4.20
C SER A 55 -2.69 -10.39 -3.49
N VAL A 56 -1.63 -9.59 -3.41
CA VAL A 56 -1.68 -8.25 -2.81
C VAL A 56 -2.60 -7.33 -3.62
N ILE A 57 -2.49 -7.34 -4.95
CA ILE A 57 -3.38 -6.57 -5.84
C ILE A 57 -4.84 -7.01 -5.69
N GLY A 58 -5.09 -8.32 -5.60
CA GLY A 58 -6.41 -8.88 -5.38
C GLY A 58 -7.03 -8.43 -4.05
N LEU A 59 -6.26 -8.52 -2.96
CA LEU A 59 -6.68 -8.03 -1.63
C LEU A 59 -7.02 -6.53 -1.69
N ILE A 60 -6.12 -5.74 -2.25
CA ILE A 60 -6.29 -4.30 -2.46
C ILE A 60 -7.60 -4.01 -3.20
N THR A 61 -7.84 -4.71 -4.31
CA THR A 61 -9.03 -4.53 -5.14
C THR A 61 -10.31 -4.84 -4.36
N VAL A 62 -10.33 -5.95 -3.59
CA VAL A 62 -11.48 -6.30 -2.76
C VAL A 62 -11.76 -5.23 -1.71
N PHE A 63 -10.73 -4.69 -1.06
CA PHE A 63 -10.89 -3.60 -0.10
C PHE A 63 -11.39 -2.31 -0.75
N ILE A 64 -10.88 -1.92 -1.93
CA ILE A 64 -11.39 -0.76 -2.69
C ILE A 64 -12.89 -0.93 -2.95
N VAL A 65 -13.27 -2.05 -3.57
CA VAL A 65 -14.65 -2.32 -3.97
C VAL A 65 -15.57 -2.34 -2.75
N HIS A 66 -15.17 -3.02 -1.68
CA HIS A 66 -15.93 -3.05 -0.44
C HIS A 66 -16.16 -1.65 0.12
N ALA A 67 -15.11 -0.84 0.14
CA ALA A 67 -15.15 0.49 0.71
C ALA A 67 -16.01 1.46 -0.11
N ILE A 68 -15.97 1.34 -1.46
CA ILE A 68 -16.85 2.08 -2.38
C ILE A 68 -18.32 1.68 -2.17
N ILE A 69 -18.63 0.37 -2.13
CA ILE A 69 -20.00 -0.13 -1.96
C ILE A 69 -20.56 0.30 -0.59
N LYS A 70 -19.76 0.16 0.48
CA LYS A 70 -20.16 0.55 1.83
C LYS A 70 -20.46 2.05 1.92
N ARG A 71 -19.71 2.89 1.18
CA ARG A 71 -19.99 4.33 1.09
C ARG A 71 -21.22 4.64 0.25
N LYS A 72 -21.43 3.97 -0.89
CA LYS A 72 -22.65 4.18 -1.71
C LYS A 72 -23.94 3.92 -0.91
N LYS A 73 -23.88 3.03 0.09
CA LYS A 73 -24.99 2.74 1.01
C LYS A 73 -25.20 3.78 2.12
N ARG A 74 -24.24 4.68 2.39
CA ARG A 74 -24.43 5.76 3.36
C ARG A 74 -25.20 6.90 2.69
N SER A 75 -26.43 7.12 3.12
CA SER A 75 -27.28 8.25 2.70
C SER A 75 -26.82 9.59 3.29
N GLU A 76 -26.09 9.57 4.42
CA GLU A 76 -25.66 10.78 5.10
C GLU A 76 -24.31 11.33 4.60
N VAL A 77 -24.32 12.61 4.25
CA VAL A 77 -23.12 13.40 3.91
C VAL A 77 -22.47 13.90 5.21
N ARG A 78 -21.99 12.99 6.06
CA ARG A 78 -21.24 13.34 7.28
C ARG A 78 -19.86 12.70 7.30
N ILE A 79 -18.84 13.50 7.65
CA ILE A 79 -17.48 13.02 7.85
C ILE A 79 -17.38 12.39 9.24
N THR A 80 -17.10 11.09 9.30
CA THR A 80 -16.88 10.40 10.58
C THR A 80 -15.44 10.56 11.06
N LYS A 81 -15.18 10.35 12.37
CA LYS A 81 -13.80 10.30 12.90
C LYS A 81 -12.95 9.25 12.18
N ALA A 82 -13.55 8.11 11.84
CA ALA A 82 -12.90 7.05 11.08
C ALA A 82 -12.43 7.53 9.70
N ASP A 83 -13.23 8.34 9.00
CA ASP A 83 -12.84 8.89 7.69
C ASP A 83 -11.59 9.77 7.78
N LYS A 84 -11.44 10.54 8.87
CA LYS A 84 -10.24 11.35 9.13
C LYS A 84 -9.00 10.49 9.38
N ILE A 85 -9.16 9.41 10.16
CA ILE A 85 -8.06 8.46 10.44
C ILE A 85 -7.61 7.80 9.14
N TRP A 86 -8.55 7.27 8.35
CA TRP A 86 -8.20 6.66 7.08
C TRP A 86 -7.60 7.64 6.08
N PHE A 87 -8.04 8.90 6.08
CA PHE A 87 -7.40 9.96 5.30
C PHE A 87 -5.95 10.16 5.74
N ALA A 88 -5.65 10.21 7.03
CA ALA A 88 -4.27 10.31 7.52
C ALA A 88 -3.43 9.07 7.13
N ILE A 89 -3.97 7.86 7.32
CA ILE A 89 -3.31 6.60 6.95
C ILE A 89 -2.98 6.55 5.44
N SER A 90 -3.80 7.18 4.59
CA SER A 90 -3.54 7.21 3.15
C SER A 90 -2.22 7.89 2.77
N PHE A 91 -1.66 8.76 3.62
CA PHE A 91 -0.35 9.38 3.39
C PHE A 91 0.83 8.49 3.81
N LEU A 92 0.57 7.47 4.63
CA LEU A 92 1.61 6.62 5.21
C LEU A 92 2.52 5.98 4.15
N PRO A 93 2.01 5.42 3.03
CA PRO A 93 2.89 4.81 2.03
C PRO A 93 3.82 5.83 1.36
N VAL A 94 3.34 7.07 1.14
CA VAL A 94 4.17 8.14 0.58
C VAL A 94 5.25 8.56 1.58
N ILE A 95 4.90 8.73 2.85
CA ILE A 95 5.85 9.08 3.91
C ILE A 95 6.92 7.99 4.06
N LEU A 96 6.52 6.73 4.11
CA LEU A 96 7.46 5.60 4.20
C LEU A 96 8.37 5.53 2.97
N LEU A 97 7.84 5.81 1.77
CA LEU A 97 8.65 5.87 0.55
C LEU A 97 9.70 6.98 0.61
N LEU A 98 9.32 8.17 1.08
CA LEU A 98 10.24 9.30 1.23
C LEU A 98 11.31 9.01 2.30
N LEU A 99 10.93 8.41 3.43
CA LEU A 99 11.86 7.97 4.46
C LEU A 99 12.83 6.90 3.93
N TYR A 100 12.34 5.97 3.11
CA TYR A 100 13.18 4.98 2.44
C TYR A 100 14.15 5.65 1.45
N GLY A 101 13.69 6.68 0.73
CA GLY A 101 14.53 7.55 -0.09
C GLY A 101 15.65 8.20 0.72
N LEU A 102 15.31 8.85 1.84
CA LEU A 102 16.29 9.50 2.72
C LEU A 102 17.30 8.50 3.30
N TYR A 103 16.82 7.32 3.69
CA TYR A 103 17.68 6.23 4.12
C TYR A 103 18.65 5.81 3.01
N GLY A 104 18.16 5.66 1.78
CA GLY A 104 18.99 5.37 0.59
C GLY A 104 20.01 6.47 0.30
N ALA A 105 19.64 7.74 0.48
CA ALA A 105 20.54 8.87 0.32
C ALA A 105 21.72 8.82 1.29
N ALA A 106 21.45 8.47 2.56
CA ALA A 106 22.43 8.43 3.63
C ALA A 106 23.30 7.17 3.61
N THR A 107 22.72 6.01 3.32
CA THR A 107 23.41 4.71 3.43
C THR A 107 23.93 4.18 2.10
N GLY A 108 23.51 4.78 0.98
CA GLY A 108 23.85 4.35 -0.36
C GLY A 108 22.90 3.26 -0.86
N VAL A 109 22.52 3.36 -2.14
CA VAL A 109 21.72 2.33 -2.82
C VAL A 109 22.57 1.67 -3.89
N ASN A 110 22.69 0.35 -3.82
CA ASN A 110 23.43 -0.42 -4.81
C ASN A 110 22.57 -0.71 -6.04
N PHE A 111 23.05 -0.30 -7.21
CA PHE A 111 22.43 -0.58 -8.50
C PHE A 111 23.49 -0.80 -9.57
N LEU A 112 23.35 -1.88 -10.35
CA LEU A 112 24.29 -2.25 -11.42
C LEU A 112 25.76 -2.06 -11.03
N TRP A 113 26.19 -2.72 -9.95
CA TRP A 113 27.59 -2.75 -9.48
C TRP A 113 28.12 -1.42 -8.90
N SER A 114 27.30 -0.38 -8.84
CA SER A 114 27.66 0.93 -8.29
C SER A 114 26.82 1.28 -7.08
N SER A 115 27.40 2.01 -6.13
CA SER A 115 26.72 2.55 -4.95
C SER A 115 26.38 4.03 -5.19
N TYR A 116 25.09 4.37 -5.13
CA TYR A 116 24.60 5.73 -5.33
C TYR A 116 24.23 6.36 -3.99
N TYR A 117 24.80 7.53 -3.69
CA TYR A 117 24.56 8.29 -2.46
C TYR A 117 23.84 9.61 -2.76
N GLY A 118 23.46 10.34 -1.71
CA GLY A 118 22.88 11.67 -1.87
C GLY A 118 21.58 11.65 -2.68
N ILE A 119 21.44 12.58 -3.63
CA ILE A 119 20.23 12.71 -4.46
C ILE A 119 20.02 11.50 -5.37
N ASP A 120 21.10 10.94 -5.94
CA ASP A 120 20.99 9.78 -6.82
C ASP A 120 20.54 8.53 -6.04
N GLY A 121 21.11 8.32 -4.85
CA GLY A 121 20.66 7.27 -3.93
C GLY A 121 19.20 7.44 -3.51
N PHE A 122 18.79 8.68 -3.21
CA PHE A 122 17.39 9.01 -2.91
C PHE A 122 16.45 8.64 -4.06
N MET A 123 16.72 9.15 -5.26
CA MET A 123 15.87 8.94 -6.43
C MET A 123 15.75 7.44 -6.75
N LEU A 124 16.86 6.72 -6.67
CA LEU A 124 16.89 5.30 -6.96
C LEU A 124 16.12 4.49 -5.90
N ALA A 125 16.26 4.80 -4.61
CA ALA A 125 15.45 4.21 -3.55
C ALA A 125 13.95 4.53 -3.72
N VAL A 126 13.59 5.76 -4.11
CA VAL A 126 12.19 6.14 -4.34
C VAL A 126 11.61 5.45 -5.57
N ILE A 127 12.34 5.32 -6.67
CA ILE A 127 11.86 4.62 -7.87
C ILE A 127 11.64 3.14 -7.56
N PHE A 128 12.65 2.46 -7.00
CA PHE A 128 12.55 1.01 -6.74
C PHE A 128 11.65 0.66 -5.55
N GLY A 129 11.67 1.45 -4.48
CA GLY A 129 10.71 1.33 -3.39
C GLY A 129 9.29 1.70 -3.85
N GLY A 130 9.21 2.64 -4.78
CA GLY A 130 7.98 3.10 -5.41
C GLY A 130 7.27 1.98 -6.15
N ILE A 131 7.99 1.11 -6.87
CA ILE A 131 7.41 -0.07 -7.54
C ILE A 131 6.65 -0.97 -6.55
N LEU A 132 7.15 -1.14 -5.32
CA LEU A 132 6.49 -1.96 -4.30
C LEU A 132 5.27 -1.26 -3.68
N ILE A 133 5.27 0.06 -3.66
CA ILE A 133 4.20 0.90 -3.08
C ILE A 133 3.17 1.32 -4.15
N LEU A 134 3.51 1.23 -5.44
CA LEU A 134 2.69 1.59 -6.57
C LEU A 134 1.31 0.91 -6.59
N PRO A 135 1.15 -0.36 -6.16
CA PRO A 135 -0.17 -0.98 -6.03
C PRO A 135 -1.05 -0.33 -4.95
N VAL A 136 -0.44 0.27 -3.92
CA VAL A 136 -1.12 0.88 -2.77
C VAL A 136 -1.44 2.36 -3.01
N LEU A 137 -0.68 3.05 -3.87
CA LEU A 137 -0.91 4.47 -4.17
C LEU A 137 -2.30 4.79 -4.75
N PRO A 138 -2.84 4.05 -5.74
CA PRO A 138 -4.18 4.28 -6.25
C PRO A 138 -5.24 4.22 -5.14
N LEU A 139 -5.07 3.28 -4.21
CA LEU A 139 -5.93 3.11 -3.03
C LEU A 139 -5.94 4.37 -2.16
N CYS A 140 -4.75 4.87 -1.85
CA CYS A 140 -4.56 6.07 -1.05
C CYS A 140 -5.16 7.30 -1.74
N ILE A 141 -4.89 7.48 -3.03
CA ILE A 141 -5.39 8.60 -3.83
C ILE A 141 -6.92 8.57 -3.89
N ILE A 142 -7.53 7.41 -4.15
CA ILE A 142 -8.98 7.24 -4.13
C ILE A 142 -9.54 7.69 -2.78
N TRP A 143 -8.92 7.29 -1.68
CA TRP A 143 -9.38 7.66 -0.34
C TRP A 143 -9.25 9.16 -0.05
N GLN A 144 -8.17 9.78 -0.51
CA GLN A 144 -7.95 11.23 -0.41
C GLN A 144 -9.01 12.00 -1.21
N ILE A 145 -9.25 11.64 -2.47
CA ILE A 145 -10.26 12.26 -3.33
C ILE A 145 -11.65 12.13 -2.68
N ILE A 146 -12.00 10.91 -2.26
CA ILE A 146 -13.29 10.61 -1.63
C ILE A 146 -13.50 11.46 -0.37
N PHE A 147 -12.48 11.59 0.48
CA PHE A 147 -12.55 12.42 1.68
C PHE A 147 -12.76 13.90 1.33
N LEU A 148 -11.99 14.44 0.37
CA LEU A 148 -12.10 15.84 -0.07
C LEU A 148 -13.48 16.15 -0.66
N VAL A 149 -14.00 15.30 -1.53
CA VAL A 149 -15.34 15.47 -2.12
C VAL A 149 -16.42 15.45 -1.04
N THR A 150 -16.32 14.52 -0.09
CA THR A 150 -17.30 14.41 1.01
C THR A 150 -17.24 15.66 1.89
N ARG A 151 -16.05 16.16 2.18
CA ARG A 151 -15.85 17.40 2.95
C ARG A 151 -16.45 18.61 2.24
N HIS A 152 -16.27 18.71 0.92
CA HIS A 152 -16.84 19.79 0.15
C HIS A 152 -18.37 19.75 0.13
N LYS A 153 -18.97 18.56 -0.05
CA LYS A 153 -20.43 18.39 0.01
C LYS A 153 -21.01 18.70 1.41
N ALA A 154 -20.35 18.25 2.47
CA ALA A 154 -20.77 18.53 3.85
C ALA A 154 -20.75 20.05 4.12
N LYS A 155 -19.69 20.75 3.73
CA LYS A 155 -19.61 22.22 3.82
C LYS A 155 -20.72 22.93 3.05
N LYS A 156 -21.05 22.45 1.85
CA LYS A 156 -22.15 23.01 1.05
C LYS A 156 -23.52 22.81 1.73
N ALA A 157 -23.77 21.64 2.29
CA ALA A 157 -25.01 21.37 3.03
C ALA A 157 -25.12 22.23 4.29
N GLU A 158 -24.03 22.38 5.06
CA GLU A 158 -23.99 23.27 6.23
C GLU A 158 -24.19 24.75 5.87
N ALA A 159 -23.71 25.18 4.70
CA ALA A 159 -23.92 26.55 4.22
C ALA A 159 -25.37 26.80 3.81
N ALA A 160 -26.02 25.84 3.13
CA ALA A 160 -27.42 25.95 2.72
C ALA A 160 -28.40 26.02 3.90
N VAL A 161 -28.14 25.25 4.97
CA VAL A 161 -28.95 25.27 6.20
C VAL A 161 -28.81 26.59 6.97
N LYS A 162 -27.70 27.32 6.82
CA LYS A 162 -27.49 28.61 7.48
C LYS A 162 -28.10 29.79 6.72
N SER A 163 -28.52 29.59 5.47
CA SER A 163 -29.15 30.62 4.64
C SER A 163 -30.68 30.56 4.64
N GLU A 164 -31.27 29.54 5.25
CA GLU A 164 -32.69 29.42 5.59
C GLU A 164 -32.95 29.95 7.01
#